data_AF-A0AAN6ENM2-F1
#
_entry.id   AF-A0AAN6ENM2-F1
#
_cell.length_a   1.000
_cell.length_b   1.000
_cell.length_c   1.000
_cell.angle_alpha   90.00
_cell.angle_beta   90.00
_cell.angle_gamma   90.00
#
_symmetry.space_group_name_H-M   'P 1'
#
loop_
_entity.id
_entity.type
_entity.pdbx_description
1 polymer ?
#
loop_
_entity_poly.entity_id
_entity_poly.type
_entity_poly.pdbx_seq_one_letter_code
_entity_poly.pdbx_strand_id
1 'polypeptide(L)'
;MSTAPIRLRDSPAQVQQKLRLNDRQWDTFKDAARRAHLEFCASHPSSSWADVRVVWTAIPETEKLQVIRLVYNLCVESNLFPPTTQRSVIEAGIEQRLHQVRRTWQQTSRTRTRPVAQ
;
A
#
# COMPACT_ATOMS: atom_id res chain seq x y z
N MET A 1 12.10 2.49 23.82
CA MET A 1 11.09 1.56 23.25
C MET A 1 11.46 1.28 21.80
N SER A 2 12.08 0.13 21.55
CA SER A 2 12.56 -0.26 20.22
C SER A 2 11.40 -0.85 19.41
N THR A 3 10.66 -0.01 18.69
CA THR A 3 9.67 -0.49 17.70
C THR A 3 10.45 -1.09 16.53
N ALA A 4 10.51 -2.42 16.49
CA ALA A 4 11.13 -3.14 15.37
C ALA A 4 10.60 -2.60 14.02
N PRO A 5 11.46 -2.51 12.98
CA PRO A 5 11.07 -1.93 11.70
C PRO A 5 9.85 -2.65 11.11
N ILE A 6 9.01 -1.90 10.37
CA ILE A 6 7.91 -2.48 9.61
C ILE A 6 8.49 -3.30 8.45
N ARG A 7 8.02 -4.53 8.29
CA ARG A 7 8.47 -5.46 7.24
C ARG A 7 7.31 -5.77 6.31
N LEU A 8 7.61 -6.06 5.03
CA LEU A 8 6.58 -6.42 4.03
C LEU A 8 5.70 -7.61 4.41
N ARG A 9 6.22 -8.51 5.26
CA ARG A 9 5.52 -9.71 5.74
C ARG A 9 4.75 -9.51 7.05
N ASP A 10 4.84 -8.33 7.66
CA ASP A 10 4.06 -8.04 8.87
C ASP A 10 2.56 -8.16 8.57
N SER A 11 1.80 -8.64 9.55
CA SER A 11 0.35 -8.71 9.48
C SER A 11 -0.28 -7.31 9.56
N PRO A 12 -1.53 -7.13 9.09
CA PRO A 12 -2.26 -5.87 9.25
C PRO A 12 -2.26 -5.33 10.69
N ALA A 13 -2.48 -6.21 11.68
CA ALA A 13 -2.48 -5.83 13.10
C ALA A 13 -1.10 -5.37 13.58
N GLN A 14 -0.02 -6.02 13.15
CA GLN A 14 1.34 -5.62 13.49
C GLN A 14 1.68 -4.23 12.93
N VAL A 15 1.28 -3.95 11.68
CA VAL A 15 1.51 -2.63 11.07
C VAL A 15 0.69 -1.55 11.74
N GLN A 16 -0.60 -1.80 12.02
CA GLN A 16 -1.46 -0.88 12.77
C GLN A 16 -0.84 -0.51 14.12
N GLN A 17 -0.37 -1.51 14.88
CA GLN A 17 0.28 -1.30 16.17
C GLN A 17 1.59 -0.50 16.04
N LYS A 18 2.45 -0.85 15.08
CA LYS A 18 3.73 -0.14 14.83
C LYS A 18 3.52 1.31 14.41
N LEU A 19 2.47 1.59 13.65
CA LEU A 19 2.05 2.94 13.25
C LEU A 19 1.25 3.67 14.34
N ARG A 20 0.88 2.97 15.43
CA ARG A 20 0.07 3.49 16.54
C ARG A 20 -1.27 4.09 16.08
N LEU A 21 -1.91 3.45 15.10
CA LEU A 21 -3.20 3.88 14.57
C LEU A 21 -4.34 3.20 15.33
N ASN A 22 -5.36 3.97 15.70
CA ASN A 22 -6.64 3.40 16.12
C ASN A 22 -7.41 2.82 14.92
N ASP A 23 -8.53 2.14 15.15
CA ASP A 23 -9.26 1.44 14.09
C ASP A 23 -9.77 2.38 12.99
N ARG A 24 -10.30 3.56 13.35
CA ARG A 24 -10.77 4.55 12.37
C ARG A 24 -9.64 5.11 11.53
N GLN A 25 -8.50 5.41 12.15
CA GLN A 25 -7.30 5.84 11.45
C GLN A 25 -6.78 4.71 10.54
N TRP A 26 -6.82 3.47 11.02
CA TRP A 26 -6.41 2.31 10.23
C TRP A 26 -7.30 2.11 9.00
N ASP A 27 -8.62 2.29 9.12
CA ASP A 27 -9.53 2.27 7.98
C ASP A 27 -9.20 3.36 6.96
N THR A 28 -8.99 4.59 7.45
CA THR A 28 -8.58 5.72 6.60
C THR A 28 -7.26 5.43 5.88
N PHE A 29 -6.29 4.82 6.56
CA PHE A 29 -5.01 4.40 5.99
C PHE A 29 -5.18 3.37 4.88
N LYS A 30 -6.01 2.35 5.10
CA LYS A 30 -6.31 1.32 4.09
C LYS A 30 -6.95 1.92 2.86
N ASP A 31 -7.88 2.86 3.04
CA ASP A 31 -8.58 3.51 1.94
C ASP A 31 -7.67 4.45 1.15
N ALA A 32 -6.79 5.20 1.82
CA ALA A 32 -5.76 6.01 1.15
C ALA A 32 -4.86 5.15 0.26
N ALA A 33 -4.37 4.00 0.77
CA ALA A 33 -3.55 3.08 -0.01
C ALA A 33 -4.29 2.47 -1.21
N ARG A 34 -5.57 2.11 -1.03
CA ARG A 34 -6.41 1.60 -2.12
C ARG A 34 -6.65 2.67 -3.18
N ARG A 35 -6.99 3.89 -2.77
CA ARG A 35 -7.24 5.03 -3.66
C ARG A 35 -6.02 5.36 -4.48
N ALA A 36 -4.85 5.50 -3.85
CA ALA A 36 -3.60 5.78 -4.56
C ALA A 36 -3.23 4.69 -5.57
N HIS A 37 -3.44 3.41 -5.22
CA HIS A 37 -3.24 2.31 -6.16
C HIS A 37 -4.16 2.45 -7.40
N LEU A 38 -5.46 2.65 -7.20
CA LEU A 38 -6.43 2.77 -8.29
C LEU A 38 -6.14 4.00 -9.16
N GLU A 39 -5.86 5.14 -8.53
CA GLU A 39 -5.55 6.40 -9.21
C GLU A 39 -4.28 6.28 -10.06
N PHE A 40 -3.23 5.66 -9.51
CA PHE A 40 -1.99 5.46 -10.26
C PHE A 40 -2.18 4.52 -11.44
N CYS A 41 -2.89 3.40 -11.25
CA CYS A 41 -3.20 2.46 -12.33
C CYS A 41 -4.05 3.11 -13.44
N ALA A 42 -5.01 3.97 -13.08
CA ALA A 42 -5.86 4.68 -14.04
C ALA A 42 -5.06 5.74 -14.83
N SER A 43 -4.15 6.45 -14.16
CA SER A 43 -3.36 7.52 -14.77
C SER A 43 -2.18 6.99 -15.60
N HIS A 44 -1.68 5.79 -15.28
CA HIS A 44 -0.52 5.18 -15.93
C HIS A 44 -0.84 3.73 -16.36
N PRO A 45 -1.76 3.50 -17.30
CA PRO A 45 -2.23 2.16 -17.65
C PRO A 45 -1.14 1.25 -18.24
N SER A 46 -0.07 1.82 -18.81
CA SER A 46 1.07 1.09 -19.37
C SER A 46 2.24 0.89 -18.39
N SER A 47 2.10 1.33 -17.14
CA SER A 47 3.14 1.22 -16.10
C SER A 47 3.34 -0.22 -15.63
N SER A 48 4.55 -0.54 -15.17
CA SER A 48 4.84 -1.85 -14.54
C SER A 48 4.06 -2.05 -13.24
N TRP A 49 3.77 -0.97 -12.51
CA TRP A 49 2.87 -0.98 -11.36
C TRP A 49 1.46 -1.46 -11.74
N ALA A 50 0.95 -0.96 -12.88
CA ALA A 50 -0.39 -1.20 -13.41
C ALA A 50 -0.52 -2.52 -14.20
N ASP A 51 0.57 -3.23 -14.49
CA ASP A 51 0.52 -4.60 -15.00
C ASP A 51 0.38 -5.60 -13.83
N VAL A 52 -0.75 -6.31 -13.83
CA VAL A 52 -1.09 -7.31 -12.81
C VAL A 52 -0.12 -8.50 -12.78
N ARG A 53 0.60 -8.77 -13.87
CA ARG A 53 1.52 -9.91 -13.98
C ARG A 53 2.89 -9.61 -13.39
N VAL A 54 3.29 -8.35 -13.33
CA VAL A 54 4.59 -7.92 -12.80
C VAL A 54 4.64 -8.20 -11.30
N VAL A 55 5.70 -8.81 -10.77
CA VAL A 55 5.84 -9.05 -9.31
C VAL A 55 6.40 -7.83 -8.58
N TRP A 56 6.18 -7.71 -7.27
CA TRP A 56 6.59 -6.53 -6.48
C TRP A 56 8.07 -6.14 -6.67
N THR A 57 8.96 -7.12 -6.74
CA THR A 57 10.41 -6.90 -6.91
C THR A 57 10.79 -6.42 -8.30
N ALA A 58 9.94 -6.63 -9.31
CA ALA A 58 10.17 -6.23 -10.69
C ALA A 58 9.56 -4.85 -11.03
N ILE A 59 8.79 -4.25 -10.13
CA ILE A 59 8.31 -2.88 -10.30
C ILE A 59 9.52 -1.92 -10.13
N PRO A 60 9.72 -0.98 -11.06
CA PRO A 60 10.73 0.07 -10.93
C PRO A 60 10.58 0.83 -9.61
N GLU A 61 11.71 1.11 -8.96
CA GLU A 61 11.73 1.83 -7.68
C GLU A 61 11.09 3.22 -7.80
N THR A 62 11.30 3.89 -8.93
CA THR A 62 10.70 5.20 -9.23
C THR A 62 9.18 5.17 -9.17
N GLU A 63 8.54 4.14 -9.72
CA GLU A 63 7.07 3.98 -9.66
C GLU A 63 6.61 3.70 -8.23
N LYS A 64 7.34 2.86 -7.47
CA LYS A 64 7.02 2.62 -6.05
C LYS A 64 7.06 3.91 -5.25
N LEU A 65 8.11 4.72 -5.41
CA LEU A 65 8.26 5.99 -4.73
C LEU A 65 7.15 6.99 -5.09
N GLN A 66 6.70 7.01 -6.35
CA GLN A 66 5.56 7.84 -6.75
C GLN A 66 4.28 7.44 -6.02
N VAL A 67 3.94 6.15 -5.99
CA VAL A 67 2.71 5.69 -5.30
C VAL A 67 2.83 5.87 -3.78
N ILE A 68 4.00 5.62 -3.20
CA ILE A 68 4.26 5.90 -1.77
C ILE A 68 4.01 7.38 -1.48
N ARG A 69 4.51 8.29 -2.32
CA ARG A 69 4.29 9.74 -2.18
C ARG A 69 2.82 10.11 -2.29
N LEU A 70 2.07 9.50 -3.20
CA LEU A 70 0.61 9.72 -3.30
C LEU A 70 -0.11 9.34 -2.00
N VAL A 71 0.18 8.15 -1.44
CA VAL A 71 -0.42 7.74 -0.17
C VAL A 71 0.01 8.66 0.96
N TYR A 72 1.28 9.06 1.01
CA TYR A 72 1.81 9.95 2.04
C TYR A 72 1.07 11.29 2.03
N ASN A 73 0.87 11.90 0.86
CA ASN A 73 0.12 13.14 0.71
C ASN A 73 -1.33 12.98 1.22
N LEU A 74 -2.03 11.91 0.83
CA LEU A 74 -3.39 11.63 1.32
C LEU A 74 -3.44 11.47 2.86
N CYS A 75 -2.41 10.87 3.45
CA CYS A 75 -2.30 10.74 4.91
C CYS A 75 -2.06 12.10 5.59
N VAL A 76 -1.25 12.97 4.99
CA VAL A 76 -1.00 14.33 5.49
C VAL A 76 -2.26 15.18 5.39
N GLU A 77 -2.94 15.18 4.24
CA GLU A 77 -4.22 15.89 4.03
C GLU A 77 -5.29 15.46 5.05
N SER A 78 -5.29 14.17 5.43
CA SER A 78 -6.24 13.62 6.41
C SER A 78 -5.81 13.85 7.87
N ASN A 79 -4.68 14.51 8.13
CA ASN A 79 -4.06 14.62 9.46
C ASN A 79 -3.95 13.25 10.17
N LEU A 80 -3.61 12.21 9.42
CA LEU A 80 -3.74 10.82 9.88
C LEU A 80 -2.73 10.47 10.97
N PHE A 81 -1.51 11.00 10.83
CA PHE A 81 -0.40 10.74 11.74
C PHE A 81 -0.08 11.98 12.57
N PRO A 82 0.26 11.83 13.86
CA PRO A 82 0.83 12.92 14.64
C PRO A 82 2.11 13.47 13.98
N PRO A 83 2.42 14.76 14.12
CA PRO A 83 3.64 15.36 13.57
C PRO A 83 4.93 14.77 14.15
N THR A 84 4.83 14.08 15.28
CA THR A 84 5.95 13.37 15.93
C THR A 84 6.26 12.01 15.30
N THR A 85 5.39 11.47 14.45
CA THR A 85 5.63 10.21 13.77
C THR A 85 6.68 10.40 12.68
N GLN A 86 7.78 9.66 12.78
CA GLN A 86 8.87 9.75 11.81
C GLN A 86 8.39 9.37 10.40
N ARG A 87 8.77 10.19 9.42
CA ARG A 87 8.43 9.98 8.01
C ARG A 87 8.83 8.59 7.50
N SER A 88 10.02 8.11 7.86
CA SER A 88 10.52 6.78 7.47
C SER A 88 9.62 5.64 7.96
N VAL A 89 9.03 5.79 9.15
CA VAL A 89 8.09 4.80 9.71
C VAL A 89 6.78 4.81 8.93
N ILE A 90 6.29 5.99 8.57
CA ILE A 90 5.08 6.15 7.74
C ILE A 90 5.31 5.52 6.36
N GLU A 91 6.41 5.87 5.68
CA GLU A 91 6.75 5.34 4.36
C GLU A 91 6.90 3.82 4.37
N ALA A 92 7.53 3.23 5.40
CA ALA A 92 7.62 1.78 5.54
C ALA A 92 6.25 1.11 5.74
N GLY A 93 5.35 1.76 6.50
CA GLY A 93 3.96 1.32 6.65
C GLY A 93 3.18 1.39 5.34
N ILE A 94 3.37 2.47 4.58
CA ILE A 94 2.75 2.67 3.26
C ILE A 94 3.24 1.59 2.30
N GLU A 95 4.55 1.35 2.23
CA GLU A 95 5.14 0.34 1.35
C GLU A 95 4.57 -1.05 1.65
N GLN A 96 4.55 -1.44 2.93
CA GLN A 96 3.95 -2.70 3.36
C GLN A 96 2.49 -2.79 2.91
N ARG A 97 1.71 -1.73 3.11
CA ARG A 97 0.28 -1.73 2.80
C ARG A 97 0.03 -1.82 1.30
N LEU A 98 0.77 -1.06 0.50
CA LEU A 98 0.69 -1.10 -0.96
C LEU A 98 1.07 -2.48 -1.50
N HIS A 99 2.09 -3.13 -0.92
CA HIS A 99 2.45 -4.50 -1.25
C HIS A 99 1.28 -5.47 -1.03
N GLN A 100 0.56 -5.35 0.11
CA GLN A 100 -0.63 -6.17 0.36
C GLN A 100 -1.78 -5.86 -0.60
N VAL A 101 -2.07 -4.58 -0.86
CA VAL A 101 -3.11 -4.16 -1.83
C VAL A 101 -2.84 -4.79 -3.20
N ARG A 102 -1.60 -4.69 -3.68
CA ARG A 102 -1.20 -5.26 -4.97
C ARG A 102 -1.31 -6.78 -4.97
N ARG A 103 -0.87 -7.46 -3.90
CA ARG A 103 -1.01 -8.92 -3.77
C ARG A 103 -2.47 -9.36 -3.86
N THR A 104 -3.38 -8.69 -3.16
CA THR A 104 -4.82 -8.97 -3.22
C THR A 104 -5.38 -8.71 -4.62
N TRP A 105 -4.97 -7.61 -5.26
CA TRP A 105 -5.37 -7.30 -6.64
C TRP A 105 -4.91 -8.37 -7.65
N GLN A 106 -3.69 -8.87 -7.50
CA GLN A 106 -3.17 -9.98 -8.33
C GLN A 106 -3.93 -11.27 -8.11
N GLN A 107 -4.22 -11.62 -6.86
CA GLN A 107 -4.99 -12.83 -6.52
C GLN A 107 -6.40 -12.78 -7.09
N THR A 108 -7.12 -11.67 -6.87
CA THR A 108 -8.49 -11.49 -7.35
C THR A 108 -8.57 -11.44 -8.88
N SER A 109 -7.60 -10.82 -9.55
CA SER A 109 -7.54 -10.78 -11.02
C SER A 109 -7.32 -12.16 -11.65
N ARG A 110 -6.50 -13.01 -11.01
CA ARG A 110 -6.28 -14.40 -11.45
C ARG A 110 -7.53 -15.27 -11.27
N THR A 111 -8.27 -15.10 -10.17
CA THR A 111 -9.51 -15.84 -9.95
C THR A 111 -10.57 -15.47 -11.00
N ARG A 112 -10.59 -14.19 -11.44
CA ARG A 112 -11.55 -13.70 -12.45
C ARG A 112 -11.24 -14.19 -13.87
N THR A 113 -9.98 -14.49 -14.19
CA THR A 113 -9.56 -15.01 -15.51
C THR A 113 -9.65 -16.52 -15.65
N ARG A 114 -10.01 -17.26 -14.59
CA ARG A 114 -10.21 -18.71 -14.68
C ARG A 114 -11.60 -18.96 -15.30
N PRO A 115 -11.71 -19.50 -16.53
CA PRO A 115 -12.99 -19.92 -17.05
C PRO A 115 -13.51 -21.01 -16.11
N VAL A 116 -14.79 -20.93 -15.74
CA VAL A 116 -15.50 -22.08 -15.20
C VAL A 116 -15.48 -23.12 -16.30
N ALA A 117 -14.62 -24.13 -16.18
CA ALA A 117 -14.71 -25.32 -17.01
C ALA A 117 -16.04 -25.99 -16.66
N GLN A 118 -17.01 -25.89 -17.55
CA GLN A 118 -18.14 -26.81 -17.62
C GLN A 118 -17.69 -28.08 -18.34
#